data_AF-A0AAD7C274-F1
#
_entry.id   AF-A0AAD7C274-F1
#
_cell.length_a   1.000
_cell.length_b   1.000
_cell.length_c   1.000
_cell.angle_alpha   90.00
_cell.angle_beta   90.00
_cell.angle_gamma   90.00
#
_symmetry.space_group_name_H-M   'P 1'
#
loop_
_entity.id
_entity.type
_entity.pdbx_description
1 polymer ?
#
loop_
_entity_poly.entity_id
_entity_poly.type
_entity_poly.pdbx_seq_one_letter_code
_entity_poly.pdbx_strand_id
1 'polypeptide(L)'
;MLDVVLERKRLDDLVASVKDGRFHEQKFRLHQSAISRVFYLVEDYDVVDGFLVKETKNITDTISFLAGLHEELCRMHQNKDLHVIPKDMIKRYSYVDLQRYLRREKPSQCFVPSLQSYQWLNHKSQFKTVRDTWARMLLCVKGMSPEKVGAVIERWGTPRELWEAFRDAQKEEDRLRRIEAAEQEAAARGPAKGKGRKKKSSVPELMLQGVGGAEGGMRAIGPTLSTKLYELFMAMEYADSD
;
A
#
# COMPACT_ATOMS: atom_id res chain seq x y z
N MET A 1 10.45 3.87 -25.07
CA MET A 1 10.06 5.00 -24.20
C MET A 1 11.33 5.61 -23.65
N LEU A 2 11.59 6.90 -23.88
CA LEU A 2 12.80 7.57 -23.36
C LEU A 2 12.72 7.74 -21.83
N ASP A 3 13.86 7.97 -21.20
CA ASP A 3 13.99 8.21 -19.75
C ASP A 3 13.59 9.65 -19.35
N VAL A 4 12.48 10.13 -19.93
CA VAL A 4 11.93 11.47 -19.70
C VAL A 4 10.41 11.38 -19.69
N VAL A 5 9.79 11.93 -18.65
CA VAL A 5 8.33 12.14 -18.58
C VAL A 5 8.04 13.57 -18.20
N LEU A 6 6.97 14.10 -18.77
CA LEU A 6 6.43 15.40 -18.43
C LEU A 6 5.03 15.20 -17.84
N GLU A 7 4.84 15.68 -16.61
CA GLU A 7 3.57 15.71 -15.90
C GLU A 7 3.03 17.14 -15.99
N ARG A 8 2.00 17.34 -16.81
CA ARG A 8 1.31 18.63 -16.95
C ARG A 8 0.14 18.70 -15.96
N LYS A 9 0.03 19.80 -15.22
CA LYS A 9 -1.02 19.99 -14.21
C LYS A 9 -1.46 21.44 -14.09
N ARG A 10 -2.77 21.69 -14.03
CA ARG A 10 -3.27 23.03 -13.74
C ARG A 10 -3.15 23.34 -12.24
N LEU A 11 -3.06 24.60 -11.86
CA LEU A 11 -2.89 25.00 -10.46
C LEU A 11 -4.10 24.60 -9.59
N ASP A 12 -5.32 24.75 -10.10
CA ASP A 12 -6.54 24.30 -9.43
C ASP A 12 -6.54 22.77 -9.22
N ASP A 13 -6.16 22.01 -10.23
CA ASP A 13 -5.97 20.55 -10.15
C ASP A 13 -4.84 20.17 -9.16
N LEU A 14 -3.78 20.97 -9.08
CA LEU A 14 -2.69 20.78 -8.13
C LEU A 14 -3.20 20.98 -6.71
N VAL A 15 -3.86 22.09 -6.41
CA VAL A 15 -4.44 22.38 -5.10
C VAL A 15 -5.43 21.29 -4.68
N ALA A 16 -6.35 20.90 -5.57
CA ALA A 16 -7.31 19.82 -5.30
C ALA A 16 -6.60 18.51 -4.97
N SER A 17 -5.56 18.15 -5.74
CA SER A 17 -4.83 16.90 -5.55
C SER A 17 -3.95 16.88 -4.29
N VAL A 18 -3.50 18.03 -3.79
CA VAL A 18 -2.76 18.11 -2.53
C VAL A 18 -3.73 17.90 -1.37
N LYS A 19 -4.92 18.50 -1.43
CA LYS A 19 -5.95 18.38 -0.40
C LYS A 19 -6.49 16.96 -0.25
N ASP A 20 -6.69 16.24 -1.36
CA ASP A 20 -7.23 14.88 -1.35
C ASP A 20 -6.15 13.77 -1.31
N GLY A 21 -4.87 14.15 -1.22
CA GLY A 21 -3.74 13.21 -1.13
C GLY A 21 -3.29 12.60 -2.46
N ARG A 22 -4.00 12.80 -3.59
CA ARG A 22 -3.62 12.25 -4.90
C ARG A 22 -2.27 12.75 -5.40
N PHE A 23 -1.82 13.93 -4.99
CA PHE A 23 -0.51 14.46 -5.35
C PHE A 23 0.62 13.52 -4.92
N HIS A 24 0.58 13.03 -3.68
CA HIS A 24 1.58 12.13 -3.14
C HIS A 24 1.54 10.77 -3.84
N GLU A 25 0.34 10.26 -4.12
CA GLU A 25 0.17 9.01 -4.88
C GLU A 25 0.72 9.13 -6.31
N GLN A 26 0.43 10.22 -7.02
CA GLN A 26 0.91 10.47 -8.37
C GLN A 26 2.44 10.57 -8.40
N LYS A 27 3.04 11.34 -7.48
CA LYS A 27 4.49 11.44 -7.34
C LYS A 27 5.11 10.08 -7.03
N PHE A 28 4.51 9.30 -6.12
CA PHE A 28 4.97 7.95 -5.80
C PHE A 28 4.93 7.03 -7.02
N ARG A 29 3.84 7.04 -7.80
CA ARG A 29 3.73 6.24 -9.04
C ARG A 29 4.78 6.64 -10.07
N LEU A 30 5.05 7.93 -10.22
CA LEU A 30 6.11 8.42 -11.11
C LEU A 30 7.50 7.95 -10.65
N HIS A 31 7.79 7.96 -9.34
CA HIS A 31 9.04 7.40 -8.81
C HIS A 31 9.17 5.89 -9.09
N GLN A 32 8.07 5.15 -9.01
CA GLN A 32 8.03 3.70 -9.28
C GLN A 32 8.08 3.34 -10.78
N SER A 33 7.98 4.33 -11.68
CA SER A 33 8.05 4.11 -13.14
C SER A 33 9.46 3.82 -13.67
N ALA A 34 10.48 3.95 -12.79
CA ALA A 34 11.91 3.91 -13.10
C ALA A 34 12.40 4.99 -14.08
N ILE A 35 11.62 6.06 -14.27
CA ILE A 35 12.04 7.24 -15.03
C ILE A 35 12.84 8.18 -14.13
N SER A 36 14.00 8.62 -14.61
CA SER A 36 14.90 9.50 -13.86
C SER A 36 14.55 10.98 -14.01
N ARG A 37 14.07 11.38 -15.19
CA ARG A 37 13.84 12.79 -15.53
C ARG A 37 12.34 13.05 -15.62
N VAL A 38 11.76 13.49 -14.50
CA VAL A 38 10.36 13.89 -14.42
C VAL A 38 10.28 15.41 -14.39
N PHE A 39 9.67 16.00 -15.41
CA PHE A 39 9.39 17.43 -15.48
C PHE A 39 7.95 17.70 -15.07
N TYR A 40 7.73 18.58 -14.10
CA TYR A 40 6.40 19.07 -13.78
C TYR A 40 6.18 20.40 -14.49
N LEU A 41 5.15 20.43 -15.34
CA LEU A 41 4.69 21.64 -16.01
C LEU A 41 3.40 22.08 -15.33
N VAL A 42 3.46 23.18 -14.58
CA VAL A 42 2.26 23.74 -13.93
C VAL A 42 1.78 24.94 -14.71
N GLU A 43 0.49 24.92 -15.04
CA GLU A 43 -0.19 25.98 -15.76
C GLU A 43 -1.19 26.69 -14.85
N ASP A 44 -1.47 27.96 -15.18
CA ASP A 44 -2.41 28.87 -14.51
C ASP A 44 -1.88 29.48 -13.21
N TYR A 45 -1.94 30.80 -13.10
CA TYR A 45 -1.43 31.62 -12.00
C TYR A 45 -2.59 32.38 -11.37
N ASP A 46 -3.12 31.86 -10.27
CA ASP A 46 -3.71 32.70 -9.23
C ASP A 46 -2.91 32.42 -7.95
N VAL A 47 -1.99 33.35 -7.68
CA VAL A 47 -1.04 33.46 -6.56
C VAL A 47 -1.15 32.39 -5.47
N VAL A 48 -0.15 31.50 -5.35
CA VAL A 48 0.34 30.93 -4.08
C VAL A 48 1.80 30.46 -4.22
N ASP A 49 2.63 30.88 -3.28
CA ASP A 49 4.08 30.63 -3.15
C ASP A 49 4.49 29.15 -3.01
N GLY A 50 5.69 28.82 -3.52
CA GLY A 50 6.60 27.93 -2.79
C GLY A 50 7.03 26.58 -3.42
N PHE A 51 7.16 26.44 -4.74
CA PHE A 51 7.83 25.27 -5.34
C PHE A 51 8.68 25.61 -6.57
N LEU A 52 9.74 24.83 -6.83
CA LEU A 52 10.54 24.94 -8.06
C LEU A 52 9.76 24.35 -9.23
N VAL A 53 9.04 25.20 -9.95
CA VAL A 53 8.10 24.87 -11.02
C VAL A 53 8.58 25.54 -12.31
N LYS A 54 8.53 24.83 -13.45
CA LYS A 54 8.65 25.50 -14.76
C LYS A 54 7.28 26.04 -15.12
N GLU A 55 7.12 27.33 -14.92
CA GLU A 55 5.87 28.04 -15.07
C GLU A 55 5.68 28.48 -16.52
N THR A 56 4.50 28.24 -17.08
CA THR A 56 4.09 28.77 -18.37
C THR A 56 2.83 29.62 -18.19
N LYS A 57 2.88 30.88 -18.63
CA LYS A 57 1.82 31.87 -18.36
C LYS A 57 0.61 31.71 -19.29
N ASN A 58 0.80 31.04 -20.42
CA ASN A 58 -0.22 30.79 -21.41
C ASN A 58 0.06 29.46 -22.15
N ILE A 59 -0.94 28.94 -22.86
CA ILE A 59 -0.83 27.68 -23.61
C ILE A 59 0.24 27.74 -24.71
N THR A 60 0.50 28.93 -25.26
CA THR A 60 1.51 29.16 -26.30
C THR A 60 2.93 28.98 -25.76
N ASP A 61 3.19 29.43 -24.54
CA ASP A 61 4.46 29.23 -23.82
C ASP A 61 4.66 27.74 -23.51
N THR A 62 3.59 27.03 -23.12
CA THR A 62 3.61 25.56 -22.98
C THR A 62 3.99 24.89 -24.30
N ILE A 63 3.34 25.26 -25.40
CA ILE A 63 3.62 24.66 -26.72
C ILE A 63 5.08 24.92 -27.12
N SER A 64 5.56 26.15 -26.94
CA SER A 64 6.93 26.54 -27.27
C SER A 64 7.95 25.77 -26.41
N PHE A 65 7.66 25.59 -25.11
CA PHE A 65 8.49 24.77 -24.22
C PHE A 65 8.52 23.30 -24.65
N LEU A 66 7.37 22.71 -24.98
CA LEU A 66 7.28 21.32 -25.44
C LEU A 66 8.02 21.11 -26.76
N ALA A 67 7.90 22.04 -27.69
CA ALA A 67 8.62 22.01 -28.96
C ALA A 67 10.13 22.09 -28.75
N GLY A 68 10.60 23.05 -27.95
CA GLY A 68 12.03 23.18 -27.62
C GLY A 68 12.59 21.96 -26.86
N LEU A 69 11.80 21.39 -25.93
CA LEU A 69 12.17 20.15 -25.25
C LEU A 69 12.28 18.97 -26.23
N HIS A 70 11.35 18.86 -27.17
CA HIS A 70 11.38 17.82 -28.20
C HIS A 70 12.62 17.93 -29.09
N GLU A 71 12.93 19.14 -29.58
CA GLU A 71 14.11 19.41 -30.39
C GLU A 71 15.41 19.06 -29.66
N GLU A 72 15.51 19.45 -28.38
CA GLU A 72 16.66 19.12 -27.55
C GLU A 72 16.81 17.61 -27.34
N LEU A 73 15.70 16.90 -27.12
CA LEU A 73 15.73 15.44 -26.97
C LEU A 73 16.15 14.74 -28.27
N CYS A 74 15.67 15.21 -29.42
CA CYS A 74 16.10 14.70 -30.73
C CYS A 74 17.60 14.91 -30.92
N ARG A 75 18.11 16.13 -30.64
CA ARG A 75 19.53 16.46 -30.72
C ARG A 75 20.39 15.59 -29.80
N MET A 76 19.94 15.38 -28.56
CA MET A 76 20.64 14.56 -27.57
C MET A 76 20.79 13.09 -27.94
N HIS A 77 19.89 12.55 -28.78
CA HIS A 77 19.83 11.13 -29.15
C HIS A 77 20.21 10.84 -30.61
N GLN A 78 20.48 11.87 -31.42
CA GLN A 78 20.73 11.74 -32.86
C GLN A 78 21.87 10.77 -33.21
N ASN A 79 22.89 10.65 -32.34
CA ASN A 79 24.06 9.78 -32.53
C ASN A 79 24.23 8.76 -31.38
N LYS A 80 23.13 8.34 -30.75
CA LYS A 80 23.17 7.37 -29.65
C LYS A 80 22.28 6.19 -29.94
N ASP A 81 22.85 5.00 -29.81
CA ASP A 81 22.10 3.75 -29.91
C ASP A 81 21.19 3.58 -28.68
N LEU A 82 19.94 3.23 -28.95
CA LEU A 82 18.94 2.89 -27.94
C LEU A 82 18.82 1.37 -27.85
N HIS A 83 19.16 0.81 -26.70
CA HIS A 83 19.05 -0.61 -26.43
C HIS A 83 17.70 -0.92 -25.81
N VAL A 84 16.85 -1.64 -26.54
CA VAL A 84 15.53 -2.03 -26.06
C VAL A 84 15.65 -3.22 -25.11
N ILE A 85 15.17 -3.08 -23.88
CA ILE A 85 15.13 -4.17 -22.90
C ILE A 85 14.07 -5.19 -23.33
N PRO A 86 14.41 -6.48 -23.49
CA PRO A 86 13.44 -7.52 -23.82
C PRO A 86 12.33 -7.63 -22.77
N LYS A 87 11.09 -7.85 -23.23
CA LYS A 87 9.89 -7.92 -22.37
C LYS A 87 10.01 -8.94 -21.23
N ASP A 88 10.72 -10.04 -21.45
CA ASP A 88 10.80 -11.15 -20.49
C ASP A 88 11.65 -10.80 -19.27
N MET A 89 12.59 -9.87 -19.43
CA MET A 89 13.42 -9.31 -18.35
C MET A 89 12.70 -8.21 -17.56
N ILE A 90 11.62 -7.66 -18.11
CA ILE A 90 10.86 -6.57 -17.49
C ILE A 90 9.85 -7.18 -16.52
N LYS A 91 10.20 -7.23 -15.24
CA LYS A 91 9.29 -7.61 -14.15
C LYS A 91 9.02 -6.39 -13.26
N ARG A 92 7.78 -6.22 -12.81
CA ARG A 92 7.38 -5.03 -12.05
C ARG A 92 8.22 -4.81 -10.79
N TYR A 93 8.39 -5.86 -9.99
CA TYR A 93 9.07 -5.78 -8.71
C TYR A 93 10.59 -5.54 -8.83
N SER A 94 11.20 -5.85 -9.97
CA SER A 94 12.64 -5.73 -10.17
C SER A 94 13.03 -4.70 -11.23
N TYR A 95 12.07 -4.08 -11.92
CA TYR A 95 12.37 -3.20 -13.05
C TYR A 95 13.17 -1.96 -12.63
N VAL A 96 12.82 -1.35 -11.49
CA VAL A 96 13.55 -0.20 -10.93
C VAL A 96 14.99 -0.59 -10.62
N ASP A 97 15.19 -1.75 -9.98
CA ASP A 97 16.53 -2.24 -9.63
C ASP A 97 17.33 -2.66 -10.88
N LEU A 98 16.67 -3.25 -11.87
CA LEU A 98 17.26 -3.59 -13.16
C LEU A 98 17.73 -2.33 -13.89
N GLN A 99 16.90 -1.28 -13.96
CA GLN A 99 17.29 0.01 -14.53
C GLN A 99 18.47 0.62 -13.78
N ARG A 100 18.46 0.60 -12.44
CA ARG A 100 19.57 1.09 -11.60
C ARG A 100 20.85 0.31 -11.88
N TYR A 101 20.78 -1.01 -11.98
CA TYR A 101 21.89 -1.88 -12.32
C TYR A 101 22.45 -1.57 -13.71
N LEU A 102 21.60 -1.54 -14.75
CA LEU A 102 22.03 -1.28 -16.13
C LEU A 102 22.72 0.08 -16.29
N ARG A 103 22.19 1.12 -15.64
CA ARG A 103 22.81 2.47 -15.64
C ARG A 103 24.15 2.51 -14.93
N ARG A 104 24.35 1.67 -13.90
CA ARG A 104 25.61 1.59 -13.16
C ARG A 104 26.67 0.80 -13.91
N GLU A 105 26.33 -0.39 -14.41
CA GLU A 105 27.30 -1.27 -15.08
C GLU A 105 27.64 -0.82 -16.50
N LYS A 106 26.69 -0.17 -17.19
CA LYS A 106 26.83 0.24 -18.59
C LYS A 106 26.35 1.69 -18.78
N PRO A 107 27.05 2.68 -18.19
CA PRO A 107 26.62 4.08 -18.19
C PRO A 107 26.65 4.72 -19.59
N SER A 108 27.45 4.18 -20.51
CA SER A 108 27.53 4.65 -21.91
C SER A 108 26.40 4.13 -22.80
N GLN A 109 25.62 3.15 -22.34
CA GLN A 109 24.52 2.54 -23.10
C GLN A 109 23.17 3.03 -22.60
N CYS A 110 22.28 3.41 -23.51
CA CYS A 110 20.93 3.84 -23.16
C CYS A 110 19.97 2.64 -23.21
N PHE A 111 19.60 2.11 -22.05
CA PHE A 111 18.62 1.02 -21.95
C PHE A 111 17.21 1.55 -21.75
N VAL A 112 16.32 1.27 -22.69
CA VAL A 112 14.93 1.75 -22.68
C VAL A 112 13.94 0.60 -22.80
N PRO A 113 12.78 0.65 -22.12
CA PRO A 113 11.71 -0.29 -22.38
C PRO A 113 11.00 0.07 -23.69
N SER A 114 10.39 -0.93 -24.32
CA SER A 114 9.38 -0.66 -25.35
C SER A 114 8.22 0.15 -24.75
N LEU A 115 7.50 0.92 -25.58
CA LEU A 115 6.34 1.69 -25.09
C LEU A 115 5.28 0.78 -24.47
N GLN A 116 5.01 -0.37 -25.10
CA GLN A 116 4.05 -1.35 -24.60
C GLN A 116 4.46 -1.93 -23.23
N SER A 117 5.73 -2.31 -23.07
CA SER A 117 6.24 -2.82 -21.79
C SER A 117 6.17 -1.76 -20.69
N TYR A 118 6.46 -0.50 -21.03
CA TYR A 118 6.37 0.61 -20.09
C TYR A 118 4.92 0.90 -19.66
N GLN A 119 3.97 0.91 -20.61
CA GLN A 119 2.55 1.08 -20.33
C GLN A 119 1.99 -0.06 -19.47
N TRP A 120 2.40 -1.30 -19.77
CA TRP A 120 2.04 -2.46 -18.95
C TRP A 120 2.51 -2.28 -17.51
N LEU A 121 3.79 -1.97 -17.28
CA LEU A 121 4.35 -1.75 -15.94
C LEU A 121 3.59 -0.69 -15.13
N ASN A 122 3.19 0.40 -15.77
CA ASN A 122 2.62 1.57 -15.12
C ASN A 122 1.08 1.64 -15.15
N HIS A 123 0.42 0.55 -15.55
CA HIS A 123 -1.04 0.50 -15.64
C HIS A 123 -1.72 0.79 -14.29
N LYS A 124 -2.84 1.54 -14.30
CA LYS A 124 -3.51 2.08 -13.09
C LYS A 124 -3.83 1.03 -12.02
N SER A 125 -4.20 -0.18 -12.45
CA SER A 125 -4.58 -1.28 -11.55
C SER A 125 -3.42 -2.14 -11.06
N GLN A 126 -2.20 -1.87 -11.53
CA GLN A 126 -1.04 -2.74 -11.31
C GLN A 126 -0.22 -2.38 -10.05
N PHE A 127 -0.57 -1.33 -9.30
CA PHE A 127 0.13 -0.91 -8.08
C PHE A 127 -0.53 -1.41 -6.78
N LYS A 128 -1.28 -2.52 -6.82
CA LYS A 128 -1.92 -3.07 -5.62
C LYS A 128 -1.46 -4.51 -5.42
N THR A 129 -0.58 -4.77 -4.47
CA THR A 129 -0.42 -6.14 -3.96
C THR A 129 -1.63 -6.52 -3.13
N VAL A 130 -1.85 -7.82 -2.90
CA VAL A 130 -2.86 -8.28 -1.93
C VAL A 130 -2.58 -7.66 -0.56
N ARG A 131 -1.30 -7.57 -0.17
CA ARG A 131 -0.84 -6.94 1.07
C ARG A 131 -1.20 -5.45 1.16
N ASP A 132 -0.97 -4.67 0.09
CA ASP A 132 -1.32 -3.23 0.06
C ASP A 132 -2.82 -2.99 0.01
N THR A 133 -3.55 -3.89 -0.65
CA THR A 133 -5.02 -3.85 -0.68
C THR A 133 -5.57 -4.17 0.70
N TRP A 134 -5.00 -5.18 1.35
CA TRP A 134 -5.31 -5.58 2.71
C TRP A 134 -5.04 -4.46 3.72
N ALA A 135 -3.90 -3.77 3.62
CA ALA A 135 -3.61 -2.57 4.40
C ALA A 135 -4.68 -1.49 4.28
N ARG A 136 -5.11 -1.20 3.05
CA ARG A 136 -6.16 -0.20 2.81
C ARG A 136 -7.50 -0.62 3.38
N MET A 137 -7.86 -1.90 3.28
CA MET A 137 -9.08 -2.43 3.90
C MET A 137 -9.06 -2.24 5.41
N LEU A 138 -7.94 -2.56 6.08
CA LEU A 138 -7.81 -2.37 7.53
C LEU A 138 -7.85 -0.89 7.94
N LEU A 139 -7.27 0.01 7.14
CA LEU A 139 -7.32 1.46 7.40
C LEU A 139 -8.74 2.04 7.35
N CYS A 140 -9.69 1.38 6.68
CA CYS A 140 -11.10 1.79 6.69
C CYS A 140 -11.78 1.55 8.06
N VAL A 141 -11.19 0.73 8.95
CA VAL A 141 -11.75 0.46 10.27
C VAL A 141 -11.35 1.58 11.24
N LYS A 142 -12.33 2.39 11.66
CA LYS A 142 -12.14 3.47 12.65
C LYS A 142 -11.35 2.97 13.86
N GLY A 143 -10.17 3.56 14.09
CA GLY A 143 -9.24 3.21 15.17
C GLY A 143 -7.98 2.44 14.74
N MET A 144 -7.92 1.99 13.48
CA MET A 144 -6.71 1.41 12.86
C MET A 144 -5.80 2.53 12.35
N SER A 145 -4.64 2.70 12.99
CA SER A 145 -3.58 3.57 12.50
C SER A 145 -2.63 2.78 11.58
N PRO A 146 -1.81 3.45 10.73
CA PRO A 146 -0.85 2.77 9.85
C PRO A 146 0.07 1.79 10.58
N GLU A 147 0.45 2.10 11.82
CA GLU A 147 1.33 1.26 12.64
C GLU A 147 0.63 -0.01 13.11
N LYS A 148 -0.64 0.11 13.55
CA LYS A 148 -1.47 -1.06 13.91
C LYS A 148 -1.72 -1.96 12.71
N VAL A 149 -1.99 -1.34 11.55
CA VAL A 149 -2.17 -2.05 10.27
C VAL A 149 -0.90 -2.79 9.90
N GLY A 150 0.27 -2.13 10.02
CA GLY A 150 1.57 -2.75 9.80
C GLY A 150 1.77 -3.99 10.67
N ALA A 151 1.50 -3.87 11.98
CA ALA A 151 1.62 -4.99 12.92
C ALA A 151 0.67 -6.16 12.61
N VAL A 152 -0.57 -5.88 12.19
CA VAL A 152 -1.50 -6.94 11.75
C VAL A 152 -0.99 -7.61 10.48
N ILE A 153 -0.51 -6.85 9.50
CA ILE A 153 -0.06 -7.37 8.20
C ILE A 153 1.26 -8.13 8.28
N GLU A 154 2.11 -7.77 9.24
CA GLU A 154 3.33 -8.52 9.53
C GLU A 154 3.00 -9.94 10.02
N ARG A 155 1.92 -10.08 10.80
CA ARG A 155 1.49 -11.37 11.35
C ARG A 155 0.51 -12.14 10.45
N TRP A 156 -0.35 -11.44 9.71
CA TRP A 156 -1.33 -11.99 8.77
C TRP A 156 -1.32 -11.16 7.48
N GLY A 157 -0.56 -11.62 6.49
CA GLY A 157 -0.29 -10.90 5.25
C GLY A 157 -1.48 -10.79 4.30
N THR A 158 -2.53 -11.58 4.56
CA THR A 158 -3.75 -11.60 3.75
C THR A 158 -5.02 -11.62 4.62
N PRO A 159 -6.17 -11.14 4.09
CA PRO A 159 -7.44 -11.23 4.81
C PRO A 159 -7.84 -12.68 5.16
N ARG A 160 -7.48 -13.62 4.27
CA ARG A 160 -7.77 -15.05 4.44
C ARG A 160 -7.01 -15.64 5.63
N GLU A 161 -5.72 -15.31 5.76
CA GLU A 161 -4.91 -15.75 6.90
C GLU A 161 -5.48 -15.27 8.23
N LEU A 162 -5.93 -14.00 8.31
CA LEU A 162 -6.55 -13.47 9.52
C LEU A 162 -7.87 -14.18 9.83
N TRP A 163 -8.71 -14.41 8.83
CA TRP A 163 -9.98 -15.12 8.99
C TRP A 163 -9.79 -16.57 9.46
N GLU A 164 -8.83 -17.30 8.87
CA GLU A 164 -8.51 -18.66 9.30
C GLU A 164 -8.03 -18.68 10.76
N ALA A 165 -7.19 -17.71 11.14
CA ALA A 165 -6.74 -17.57 12.52
C ALA A 165 -7.91 -17.34 13.50
N PHE A 166 -8.88 -16.51 13.16
CA PHE A 166 -10.09 -16.33 13.98
C PHE A 166 -10.92 -17.60 14.09
N ARG A 167 -11.13 -18.31 12.99
CA ARG A 167 -11.90 -19.55 12.97
C ARG A 167 -11.22 -20.67 13.77
N ASP A 168 -9.89 -20.74 13.71
CA ASP A 168 -9.12 -21.72 14.48
C ASP A 168 -9.11 -21.37 15.97
N ALA A 169 -9.04 -20.08 16.33
CA ALA A 169 -9.23 -19.63 17.70
C ALA A 169 -10.62 -19.97 18.24
N GLN A 170 -11.68 -19.82 17.44
CA GLN A 170 -13.05 -20.19 17.83
C GLN A 170 -13.19 -21.70 18.09
N LYS A 171 -12.62 -22.54 17.23
CA LYS A 171 -12.62 -24.00 17.44
C LYS A 171 -11.89 -24.41 18.72
N GLU A 172 -10.76 -23.77 19.02
CA GLU A 172 -10.00 -24.08 20.24
C GLU A 172 -10.75 -23.63 21.49
N GLU A 173 -11.40 -22.46 21.48
CA GLU A 173 -12.26 -22.00 22.57
C GLU A 173 -13.45 -22.96 22.80
N ASP A 174 -14.12 -23.40 21.74
CA ASP A 174 -15.22 -24.38 21.85
C ASP A 174 -14.74 -25.73 22.41
N ARG A 175 -13.54 -26.17 21.99
CA ARG A 175 -12.91 -27.38 22.52
C ARG A 175 -12.61 -27.25 24.01
N LEU A 176 -12.03 -26.13 24.44
CA LEU A 176 -11.73 -25.85 25.84
C LEU A 176 -13.00 -25.80 26.68
N ARG A 177 -14.07 -25.17 26.18
CA ARG A 177 -15.39 -25.14 26.85
C ARG A 177 -15.97 -26.54 27.07
N ARG A 178 -15.85 -27.44 26.08
CA ARG A 178 -16.31 -28.83 26.23
C ARG A 178 -15.52 -29.60 27.29
N ILE A 179 -14.20 -29.38 27.36
CA ILE A 179 -13.35 -29.99 28.39
C ILE A 179 -13.72 -29.43 29.77
N GLU A 180 -13.85 -28.12 29.91
CA GLU A 180 -14.26 -27.49 31.18
C GLU A 180 -15.63 -27.99 31.65
N ALA A 181 -16.60 -28.14 30.73
CA ALA A 181 -17.91 -28.67 31.06
C ALA A 181 -17.85 -30.13 31.54
N ALA A 182 -17.04 -30.98 30.88
CA ALA A 182 -16.83 -32.36 31.28
C ALA A 182 -16.13 -32.47 32.66
N GLU A 183 -15.15 -31.61 32.93
CA GLU A 183 -14.47 -31.54 34.24
C GLU A 183 -15.42 -31.07 35.35
N GLN A 184 -16.30 -30.10 35.07
CA GLN A 184 -17.32 -29.65 36.02
C GLN A 184 -18.36 -30.72 36.30
N GLU A 185 -18.82 -31.47 35.29
CA GLU A 185 -19.74 -32.58 35.46
C GLU A 185 -19.10 -33.72 36.27
N ALA A 186 -17.83 -34.05 36.01
CA ALA A 186 -17.08 -35.03 36.79
C ALA A 186 -16.86 -34.58 38.24
N ALA A 187 -16.58 -33.30 38.47
CA ALA A 187 -16.42 -32.71 39.80
C ALA A 187 -17.74 -32.67 40.59
N ALA A 188 -18.88 -32.47 39.91
CA ALA A 188 -20.21 -32.52 40.52
C ALA A 188 -20.61 -33.94 40.98
N ARG A 189 -19.99 -34.98 40.40
CA ARG A 189 -20.20 -36.40 40.78
C ARG A 189 -19.21 -36.90 41.86
N GLY A 190 -18.20 -36.11 42.24
CA GLY A 190 -17.18 -36.46 43.24
C GLY A 190 -17.26 -35.62 44.53
N PRO A 191 -16.57 -36.00 45.62
CA PRO A 191 -16.60 -35.24 46.86
C PRO A 191 -15.91 -33.87 46.70
N ALA A 192 -16.62 -32.80 47.06
CA ALA A 192 -16.21 -31.42 46.83
C ALA A 192 -14.86 -31.08 47.50
N LYS A 193 -13.82 -30.83 46.71
CA LYS A 193 -12.61 -30.10 47.12
C LYS A 193 -12.37 -28.93 46.19
N GLY A 194 -12.77 -27.75 46.63
CA GLY A 194 -12.58 -26.49 45.91
C GLY A 194 -11.13 -26.02 45.93
N LYS A 195 -10.53 -25.87 44.76
CA LYS A 195 -9.47 -24.87 44.52
C LYS A 195 -9.79 -24.15 43.21
N GLY A 196 -10.25 -22.90 43.34
CA GLY A 196 -10.50 -22.02 42.21
C GLY A 196 -9.19 -21.75 41.45
N ARG A 197 -9.08 -22.28 40.24
CA ARG A 197 -7.97 -22.02 39.32
C ARG A 197 -8.41 -20.86 38.41
N LYS A 198 -7.66 -19.75 38.41
CA LYS A 198 -7.95 -18.55 37.59
C LYS A 198 -8.01 -18.94 36.10
N LYS A 199 -9.15 -18.69 35.46
CA LYS A 199 -9.38 -18.87 34.02
C LYS A 199 -8.46 -17.96 33.20
N LYS A 200 -7.70 -18.56 32.29
CA LYS A 200 -7.10 -17.88 31.13
C LYS A 200 -7.79 -18.41 29.87
N SER A 201 -9.09 -18.13 29.68
CA SER A 201 -9.69 -18.31 28.35
C SER A 201 -9.37 -17.06 27.55
N SER A 202 -8.53 -17.21 26.53
CA SER A 202 -8.30 -16.14 25.55
C SER A 202 -9.50 -16.15 24.62
N VAL A 203 -10.47 -15.28 24.86
CA VAL A 203 -11.65 -15.15 23.99
C VAL A 203 -11.17 -14.87 22.56
N PRO A 204 -11.66 -15.60 21.53
CA PRO A 204 -11.27 -15.38 20.13
C PRO A 204 -11.37 -13.92 19.67
N GLU A 205 -12.38 -13.20 20.18
CA GLU A 205 -12.60 -11.77 19.96
C GLU A 205 -11.44 -10.88 20.41
N LEU A 206 -10.64 -11.33 21.37
CA LEU A 206 -9.50 -10.59 21.93
C LEU A 206 -8.16 -11.02 21.32
N MET A 207 -8.16 -11.85 20.27
CA MET A 207 -6.95 -12.38 19.63
C MET A 207 -5.98 -11.28 19.14
N LEU A 208 -6.51 -10.12 18.74
CA LEU A 208 -5.69 -9.00 18.26
C LEU A 208 -5.27 -8.06 19.39
N GLN A 209 -5.73 -8.27 20.63
CA GLN A 209 -5.36 -7.42 21.76
C GLN A 209 -3.84 -7.45 21.98
N GLY A 210 -3.23 -6.27 22.05
CA GLY A 210 -1.78 -6.13 22.26
C GLY A 210 -0.94 -6.16 20.98
N VAL A 211 -1.53 -6.44 19.81
CA VAL A 211 -0.81 -6.34 18.52
C VAL A 211 -0.40 -4.89 18.25
N GLY A 212 0.85 -4.67 17.86
CA GLY A 212 1.43 -3.34 17.60
C GLY A 212 1.90 -2.59 18.86
N GLY A 213 1.95 -3.25 20.01
CA GLY A 213 2.49 -2.69 21.25
C GLY A 213 3.90 -3.18 21.58
N ALA A 214 4.93 -2.64 20.93
CA ALA A 214 6.30 -2.68 21.45
C ALA A 214 7.20 -1.58 20.85
N GLU A 215 8.03 -1.01 21.73
CA GLU A 215 9.08 0.02 21.56
C GLU A 215 8.66 1.38 20.95
N GLY A 216 8.31 2.34 21.82
CA GLY A 216 8.12 3.75 21.43
C GLY A 216 6.93 4.49 22.08
N GLY A 217 6.19 3.87 23.00
CA GLY A 217 5.05 4.51 23.68
C GLY A 217 3.74 4.56 22.87
N MET A 218 3.67 3.86 21.73
CA MET A 218 2.46 3.81 20.91
C MET A 218 1.42 2.80 21.43
N ARG A 219 0.14 3.12 21.23
CA ARG A 219 -0.99 2.31 21.73
C ARG A 219 -1.24 1.10 20.83
N ALA A 220 -1.08 -0.09 21.39
CA ALA A 220 -1.46 -1.36 20.78
C ALA A 220 -2.95 -1.41 20.39
N ILE A 221 -3.34 -2.43 19.62
CA ILE A 221 -4.75 -2.77 19.43
C ILE A 221 -5.37 -3.11 20.79
N GLY A 222 -6.41 -2.35 21.16
CA GLY A 222 -7.17 -2.55 22.38
C GLY A 222 -8.27 -3.60 22.23
N PRO A 223 -8.88 -4.06 23.33
CA PRO A 223 -9.90 -5.11 23.32
C PRO A 223 -11.09 -4.75 22.43
N THR A 224 -11.62 -3.51 22.53
CA THR A 224 -12.76 -3.06 21.70
C THR A 224 -12.49 -3.12 20.20
N LEU A 225 -11.28 -2.77 19.77
CA LEU A 225 -10.91 -2.80 18.36
C LEU A 225 -10.69 -4.23 17.86
N SER A 226 -10.15 -5.10 18.72
CA SER A 226 -10.02 -6.54 18.45
C SER A 226 -11.39 -7.18 18.25
N THR A 227 -12.34 -6.96 19.17
CA THR A 227 -13.71 -7.50 19.08
C THR A 227 -14.40 -7.01 17.81
N LYS A 228 -14.30 -5.71 17.50
CA LYS A 228 -14.89 -5.15 16.27
C LYS A 228 -14.35 -5.79 15.00
N LEU A 229 -13.04 -6.04 14.94
CA LEU A 229 -12.42 -6.72 13.78
C LEU A 229 -12.86 -8.17 13.69
N TYR A 230 -12.96 -8.87 14.83
CA TYR A 230 -13.48 -10.23 14.88
C TYR A 230 -14.92 -10.31 14.37
N GLU A 231 -15.82 -9.46 14.88
CA GLU A 231 -17.23 -9.39 14.43
C GLU A 231 -17.34 -9.13 12.94
N LEU A 232 -16.58 -8.15 12.41
CA LEU A 232 -16.58 -7.81 10.99
C LEU A 232 -16.16 -8.97 10.10
N PHE A 233 -15.20 -9.79 10.56
CA PHE A 233 -14.68 -10.94 9.81
C PHE A 233 -15.52 -12.21 9.96
N MET A 234 -16.22 -12.35 11.07
CA MET A 234 -16.96 -13.55 11.44
C MET A 234 -18.48 -13.41 11.23
N ALA A 235 -18.98 -12.22 10.88
CA ALA A 235 -20.36 -11.99 10.49
C ALA A 235 -20.74 -12.86 9.29
N MET A 236 -21.79 -13.69 9.43
CA MET A 236 -22.31 -14.52 8.35
C MET A 236 -23.34 -13.80 7.48
N GLU A 237 -23.85 -12.67 7.95
CA GLU A 237 -24.80 -11.81 7.23
C GLU A 237 -24.24 -10.38 7.21
N TYR A 238 -24.30 -9.73 6.06
CA TYR A 238 -24.10 -8.29 5.99
C TYR A 238 -25.32 -7.65 6.65
N ALA A 239 -25.10 -6.86 7.69
CA ALA A 239 -26.17 -6.02 8.20
C ALA A 239 -26.60 -5.09 7.05
N ASP A 240 -27.78 -5.31 6.50
CA ASP A 240 -28.41 -4.37 5.58
C ASP A 240 -28.54 -3.05 6.34
N SER A 241 -27.67 -2.11 6.02
CA SER A 241 -27.70 -0.76 6.55
C SER A 241 -28.73 0.05 5.75
N ASP A 242 -29.88 0.31 6.37
CA ASP A 242 -30.77 1.44 6.03
C ASP A 242 -30.03 2.79 6.05
#